data_AF-E3NTJ6-F1
#
_entry.id   AF-E3NTJ6-F1
#
_cell.length_a   1.000
_cell.length_b   1.000
_cell.length_c   1.000
_cell.angle_alpha   90.00
_cell.angle_beta   90.00
_cell.angle_gamma   90.00
#
_symmetry.space_group_name_H-M   'P 1'
#
loop_
_entity.id
_entity.type
_entity.pdbx_description
1 polymer ?
#
loop_
_entity_poly.entity_id
_entity_poly.type
_entity_poly.pdbx_seq_one_letter_code
_entity_poly.pdbx_strand_id
1 'polypeptide(L)'
;YEYWFKEYSKKTGRELPDIRGCILSDVINGKSAKKSIDDLCDAFKHHKIDKEYHEYWFKRFENGHLFSQVTFSDLPEDVLPGIVEKCDLMSYLQLRRVSNGLRRIVDYSKPPLTLLAVRFGENSIIFHLNDDISLFFTHRKREDPPPYCSDYFFKFVGNDYTKMAFKYLEMFLKNPKLQLSTFHVAIYNYKPDKNNQMIRDLLNSLSHKIHVERTSCSVLQDEDIITVLKCLKPGTLKEMRVYGNNDSERLLMNELVGMEQWKQAKFLQFDQLLDTSIEHFFHFNEFYINIVSLSIEDVMNLSHVS
;
A
#
# COMPACT_ATOMS: atom_id res chain seq x y z
N TYR A 1 51.96 22.04 10.36
CA TYR A 1 50.63 22.26 9.76
C TYR A 1 50.66 23.42 8.76
N GLU A 2 51.19 24.60 9.14
CA GLU A 2 51.33 25.78 8.25
C GLU A 2 52.13 25.54 6.94
N TYR A 3 53.16 24.69 6.98
CA TYR A 3 53.96 24.36 5.80
C TYR A 3 53.15 23.60 4.73
N TRP A 4 52.42 22.56 5.15
CA TRP A 4 51.56 21.78 4.26
C TRP A 4 50.34 22.57 3.78
N PHE A 5 49.83 23.49 4.62
CA PHE A 5 48.75 24.41 4.26
C PHE A 5 49.14 25.40 3.14
N LYS A 6 50.37 25.95 3.20
CA LYS A 6 50.92 26.84 2.14
C LYS A 6 51.28 26.11 0.84
N GLU A 7 51.63 24.83 0.90
CA GLU A 7 51.85 23.98 -0.27
C GLU A 7 50.52 23.63 -0.95
N TYR A 8 49.47 23.34 -0.16
CA TYR A 8 48.14 23.01 -0.67
C TYR A 8 47.42 24.17 -1.37
N SER A 9 47.65 25.42 -0.94
CA SER A 9 46.96 26.60 -1.49
C SER A 9 47.46 27.05 -2.87
N LYS A 10 48.56 26.47 -3.39
CA LYS A 10 49.23 26.91 -4.63
C LYS A 10 48.74 26.25 -5.92
N LYS A 11 47.87 25.24 -5.85
CA LYS A 11 47.44 24.48 -7.05
C LYS A 11 45.93 24.63 -7.29
N THR A 12 45.58 25.47 -8.26
CA THR A 12 44.22 25.64 -8.78
C THR A 12 43.80 24.42 -9.60
N GLY A 13 42.75 23.71 -9.17
CA GLY A 13 42.10 22.66 -9.97
C GLY A 13 42.06 21.24 -9.37
N ARG A 14 41.92 21.09 -8.05
CA ARG A 14 41.52 19.79 -7.45
C ARG A 14 40.20 19.94 -6.70
N GLU A 15 39.50 18.80 -6.59
CA GLU A 15 38.31 18.60 -5.76
C GLU A 15 38.46 19.31 -4.40
N LEU A 16 37.36 19.92 -3.93
CA LEU A 16 37.30 20.62 -2.64
C LEU A 16 38.06 19.80 -1.58
N PRO A 17 39.13 20.35 -0.96
CA PRO A 17 39.76 19.67 0.16
C PRO A 17 38.69 19.49 1.23
N ASP A 18 38.71 18.33 1.86
CA ASP A 18 37.76 17.98 2.91
C ASP A 18 37.78 19.02 4.04
N ILE A 19 36.83 19.98 3.98
CA ILE A 19 36.77 21.11 4.91
C ILE A 19 36.46 20.67 6.35
N ARG A 20 36.04 19.41 6.55
CA ARG A 20 35.73 18.86 7.88
C ARG A 20 36.89 19.00 8.85
N GLY A 21 38.13 18.85 8.36
CA GLY A 21 39.33 19.04 9.19
C GLY A 21 39.49 20.48 9.69
N CYS A 22 39.19 21.46 8.84
CA CYS A 22 39.22 22.87 9.20
C CYS A 22 38.09 23.22 10.17
N ILE A 23 36.88 22.70 9.94
CA ILE A 23 35.73 22.89 10.85
C ILE A 23 36.04 22.31 12.23
N LEU A 24 36.59 21.08 12.31
CA LEU A 24 36.99 20.48 13.59
C LEU A 24 38.05 21.32 14.31
N SER A 25 39.06 21.80 13.58
CA SER A 25 40.07 22.70 14.15
C SER A 25 39.46 23.99 14.68
N ASP A 26 38.52 24.60 13.95
CA ASP A 26 37.83 25.81 14.37
C ASP A 26 37.02 25.58 15.66
N VAL A 27 36.32 24.44 15.78
CA VAL A 27 35.59 24.04 16.98
C VAL A 27 36.54 23.84 18.18
N ILE A 28 37.65 23.11 17.99
CA ILE A 28 38.66 22.90 19.04
C ILE A 28 39.25 24.24 19.54
N ASN A 29 39.42 25.20 18.64
CA ASN A 29 39.92 26.53 18.96
C ASN A 29 38.83 27.49 19.49
N GLY A 30 37.60 27.01 19.74
CA GLY A 30 36.50 27.82 20.30
C GLY A 30 35.98 28.89 19.35
N LYS A 31 36.20 28.77 18.04
CA LYS A 31 35.69 29.72 17.04
C LYS A 31 34.18 29.52 16.88
N SER A 32 33.40 30.61 16.82
CA SER A 32 31.96 30.52 16.53
C SER A 32 31.66 29.99 15.12
N ALA A 33 30.53 29.31 14.93
CA ALA A 33 30.10 28.80 13.62
C ALA A 33 30.12 29.86 12.50
N LYS A 34 29.61 31.07 12.77
CA LYS A 34 29.60 32.18 11.82
C LYS A 34 31.01 32.57 11.36
N LYS A 35 31.92 32.78 12.31
CA LYS A 35 33.32 33.11 11.99
C LYS A 35 34.02 31.96 11.25
N SER A 36 33.71 30.70 11.58
CA SER A 36 34.27 29.53 10.89
C SER A 36 33.86 29.51 9.42
N ILE A 37 32.57 29.66 9.10
CA ILE A 37 32.12 29.64 7.70
C ILE A 37 32.64 30.84 6.91
N ASP A 38 32.69 32.03 7.51
CA ASP A 38 33.23 33.23 6.88
C ASP A 38 34.72 33.04 6.53
N ASP A 39 35.54 32.59 7.49
CA ASP A 39 36.97 32.34 7.28
C ASP A 39 37.22 31.25 6.22
N LEU A 40 36.38 30.22 6.17
CA LEU A 40 36.48 29.15 5.17
C LEU A 40 36.08 29.67 3.78
N CYS A 41 35.03 30.47 3.67
CA CYS A 41 34.64 31.10 2.40
C CYS A 41 35.75 32.02 1.87
N ASP A 42 36.39 32.76 2.78
CA ASP A 42 37.54 33.61 2.45
C ASP A 42 38.80 32.83 2.06
N ALA A 43 39.04 31.66 2.69
CA ALA A 43 40.16 30.79 2.33
C ALA A 43 39.93 30.06 0.99
N PHE A 44 38.69 29.68 0.70
CA PHE A 44 38.29 28.91 -0.47
C PHE A 44 37.47 29.73 -1.47
N LYS A 45 37.84 30.98 -1.76
CA LYS A 45 37.07 31.95 -2.58
C LYS A 45 36.52 31.44 -3.92
N HIS A 46 37.17 30.44 -4.50
CA HIS A 46 36.78 29.84 -5.78
C HIS A 46 35.84 28.63 -5.66
N HIS A 47 35.52 28.20 -4.43
CA HIS A 47 34.64 27.07 -4.15
C HIS A 47 33.49 27.52 -3.24
N LYS A 48 32.26 27.26 -3.69
CA LYS A 48 31.07 27.53 -2.87
C LYS A 48 31.00 26.51 -1.74
N ILE A 49 31.12 26.98 -0.50
CA ILE A 49 30.90 26.15 0.68
C ILE A 49 29.40 26.06 0.93
N ASP A 50 28.90 24.84 1.08
CA ASP A 50 27.53 24.59 1.47
C ASP A 50 27.36 24.91 2.97
N LYS A 51 26.47 25.86 3.27
CA LYS A 51 26.21 26.32 4.63
C LYS A 51 25.56 25.24 5.50
N GLU A 52 24.65 24.45 4.93
CA GLU A 52 23.97 23.38 5.67
C GLU A 52 24.97 22.25 5.99
N TYR A 53 25.84 21.94 5.04
CA TYR A 53 26.94 20.99 5.26
C TYR A 53 27.89 21.48 6.35
N HIS A 54 28.31 22.76 6.31
CA HIS A 54 29.15 23.36 7.37
C HIS A 54 28.46 23.30 8.73
N GLU A 55 27.21 23.76 8.83
CA GLU A 55 26.45 23.80 10.07
C GLU A 55 26.27 22.41 10.68
N TYR A 56 25.97 21.41 9.86
CA TYR A 56 25.88 20.00 10.27
C TYR A 56 27.19 19.52 10.93
N TRP A 57 28.33 19.69 10.24
CA TRP A 57 29.62 19.23 10.77
C TRP A 57 30.07 20.04 11.99
N PHE A 58 29.85 21.35 11.99
CA PHE A 58 30.21 22.22 13.09
C PHE A 58 29.48 21.80 14.38
N LYS A 59 28.15 21.71 14.33
CA LYS A 59 27.32 21.27 15.46
C LYS A 59 27.72 19.87 15.93
N ARG A 60 28.07 18.99 15.00
CA ARG A 60 28.41 17.61 15.34
C ARG A 60 29.78 17.49 16.01
N PHE A 61 30.78 18.26 15.59
CA PHE A 61 32.06 18.37 16.29
C PHE A 61 31.92 19.06 17.65
N GLU A 62 31.06 20.07 17.76
CA GLU A 62 30.74 20.74 19.03
C GLU A 62 30.14 19.76 20.06
N ASN A 63 29.34 18.79 19.60
CA ASN A 63 28.82 17.70 20.44
C ASN A 63 29.83 16.55 20.68
N GLY A 64 31.09 16.71 20.28
CA GLY A 64 32.17 15.75 20.55
C GLY A 64 32.22 14.52 19.64
N HIS A 65 31.43 14.49 18.57
CA HIS A 65 31.45 13.38 17.60
C HIS A 65 32.57 13.54 16.56
N LEU A 66 32.99 12.43 15.95
CA LEU A 66 34.09 12.40 14.96
C LEU A 66 33.57 12.53 13.50
N PHE A 67 34.42 12.17 12.53
CA PHE A 67 34.18 12.25 11.08
C PHE A 67 33.14 11.26 10.52
N SER A 68 32.44 10.46 11.33
CA SER A 68 31.50 9.44 10.86
C SER A 68 30.13 10.04 10.53
N GLN A 69 29.70 10.10 9.27
CA GLN A 69 28.36 10.63 8.91
C GLN A 69 27.23 9.87 9.60
N VAL A 70 26.28 10.60 10.21
CA VAL A 70 25.00 10.01 10.63
C VAL A 70 24.21 9.72 9.38
N THR A 71 23.94 8.45 9.16
CA THR A 71 23.15 7.91 8.07
C THR A 71 21.78 7.48 8.58
N PHE A 72 20.88 7.17 7.66
CA PHE A 72 19.57 6.61 8.01
C PHE A 72 19.68 5.34 8.88
N SER A 73 20.74 4.55 8.69
CA SER A 73 20.99 3.33 9.47
C SER A 73 21.38 3.58 10.92
N ASP A 74 21.75 4.82 11.27
CA ASP A 74 22.10 5.21 12.64
C ASP A 74 20.86 5.67 13.43
N LEU A 75 19.68 5.76 12.78
CA LEU A 75 18.42 6.05 13.47
C LEU A 75 18.03 4.87 14.37
N PRO A 76 17.52 5.14 15.58
CA PRO A 76 16.97 4.10 16.45
C PRO A 76 15.84 3.33 15.76
N GLU A 77 15.84 2.00 15.89
CA GLU A 77 14.86 1.12 15.21
C GLU A 77 13.41 1.44 15.59
N ASP A 78 13.17 1.97 16.79
CA ASP A 78 11.85 2.36 17.31
C ASP A 78 11.28 3.62 16.65
N VAL A 79 12.12 4.47 16.04
CA VAL A 79 11.69 5.66 15.31
C VAL A 79 11.26 5.31 13.88
N LEU A 80 11.82 4.25 13.30
CA LEU A 80 11.61 3.88 11.90
C LEU A 80 10.14 3.56 11.56
N PRO A 81 9.36 2.82 12.38
CA PRO A 81 7.93 2.63 12.13
C PRO A 81 7.17 3.95 12.03
N GLY A 82 7.48 4.93 12.89
CA GLY A 82 6.84 6.25 12.87
C GLY A 82 7.14 7.07 11.62
N ILE A 83 8.28 6.83 10.97
CA ILE A 83 8.61 7.39 9.65
C ILE A 83 7.80 6.68 8.57
N VAL A 84 7.80 5.33 8.57
CA VAL A 84 7.09 4.51 7.57
C VAL A 84 5.59 4.78 7.57
N GLU A 85 4.97 4.92 8.74
CA GLU A 85 3.53 5.19 8.87
C GLU A 85 3.12 6.60 8.37
N LYS A 86 4.09 7.51 8.17
CA LYS A 86 3.86 8.83 7.57
C LYS A 86 4.13 8.87 6.06
N CYS A 87 4.65 7.80 5.48
CA CYS A 87 4.90 7.72 4.05
C CYS A 87 3.60 7.61 3.25
N ASP A 88 3.58 8.20 2.06
CA ASP A 88 2.62 7.80 1.04
C ASP A 88 2.88 6.36 0.57
N LEU A 89 1.92 5.79 -0.18
CA LEU A 89 2.00 4.41 -0.64
C LEU A 89 3.21 4.14 -1.55
N MET A 90 3.59 5.10 -2.39
CA MET A 90 4.72 4.93 -3.30
C MET A 90 6.05 4.89 -2.54
N SER A 91 6.24 5.82 -1.62
CA SER A 91 7.38 5.91 -0.71
C SER A 91 7.46 4.66 0.19
N TYR A 92 6.31 4.19 0.70
CA TYR A 92 6.22 2.95 1.47
C TYR A 92 6.74 1.74 0.67
N LEU A 93 6.33 1.61 -0.60
CA LEU A 93 6.79 0.55 -1.50
C LEU A 93 8.27 0.68 -1.87
N GLN A 94 8.77 1.91 -2.04
CA GLN A 94 10.18 2.18 -2.30
C GLN A 94 11.06 1.81 -1.12
N LEU A 95 10.70 2.23 0.11
CA LEU A 95 11.44 1.91 1.33
C LEU A 95 11.61 0.41 1.54
N ARG A 96 10.57 -0.37 1.22
CA ARG A 96 10.61 -1.83 1.26
C ARG A 96 11.69 -2.47 0.39
N ARG A 97 12.14 -1.77 -0.65
CA ARG A 97 13.14 -2.24 -1.62
C ARG A 97 14.57 -1.84 -1.26
N VAL A 98 14.76 -0.92 -0.32
CA VAL A 98 16.07 -0.35 0.03
C VAL A 98 16.98 -1.36 0.74
N SER A 99 16.50 -1.98 1.83
CA SER A 99 17.29 -2.96 2.61
C SER A 99 16.39 -4.03 3.24
N ASN A 100 17.00 -5.15 3.67
CA ASN A 100 16.25 -6.22 4.35
C ASN A 100 15.72 -5.77 5.72
N GLY A 101 16.45 -4.90 6.44
CA GLY A 101 16.00 -4.34 7.72
C GLY A 101 14.78 -3.45 7.53
N LEU A 102 14.87 -2.49 6.59
CA LEU A 102 13.74 -1.62 6.24
C LEU A 102 12.54 -2.42 5.73
N ARG A 103 12.76 -3.44 4.90
CA ARG A 103 11.69 -4.32 4.45
C ARG A 103 10.90 -4.93 5.61
N ARG A 104 11.60 -5.44 6.63
CA ARG A 104 10.93 -6.00 7.82
C ARG A 104 10.11 -4.93 8.54
N ILE A 105 10.70 -3.77 8.79
CA ILE A 105 10.00 -2.67 9.48
C ILE A 105 8.76 -2.24 8.70
N VAL A 106 8.88 -2.09 7.39
CA VAL A 106 7.76 -1.78 6.49
C VAL A 106 6.69 -2.86 6.57
N ASP A 107 7.06 -4.14 6.44
CA ASP A 107 6.11 -5.28 6.48
C ASP A 107 5.35 -5.40 7.81
N TYR A 108 5.88 -4.86 8.92
CA TYR A 108 5.20 -4.80 10.23
C TYR A 108 4.50 -3.46 10.54
N SER A 109 4.71 -2.44 9.73
CA SER A 109 4.08 -1.12 9.90
C SER A 109 2.69 -1.11 9.27
N LYS A 110 1.81 -0.18 9.68
CA LYS A 110 0.51 -0.04 9.03
C LYS A 110 0.72 0.47 7.59
N PRO A 111 0.27 -0.25 6.55
CA PRO A 111 0.39 0.24 5.19
C PRO A 111 -0.54 1.44 4.97
N PRO A 112 -0.12 2.49 4.25
CA PRO A 112 -0.96 3.60 3.85
C PRO A 112 -1.85 3.20 2.66
N LEU A 113 -2.57 2.08 2.79
CA LEU A 113 -3.43 1.48 1.76
C LEU A 113 -4.86 1.42 2.30
N THR A 114 -5.75 2.20 1.69
CA THR A 114 -7.18 2.29 2.06
C THR A 114 -8.08 1.68 0.99
N LEU A 115 -7.65 1.66 -0.27
CA LEU A 115 -8.35 1.00 -1.38
C LEU A 115 -7.46 -0.05 -2.01
N LEU A 116 -7.94 -1.28 -2.07
CA LEU A 116 -7.34 -2.37 -2.83
C LEU A 116 -8.40 -2.95 -3.76
N ALA A 117 -8.22 -2.77 -5.07
CA ALA A 117 -9.02 -3.42 -6.08
C ALA A 117 -8.18 -4.40 -6.88
N VAL A 118 -8.64 -5.64 -7.01
CA VAL A 118 -7.92 -6.72 -7.69
C VAL A 118 -8.80 -7.29 -8.78
N ARG A 119 -8.32 -7.27 -10.02
CA ARG A 119 -9.02 -7.79 -11.19
C ARG A 119 -8.20 -8.92 -11.82
N PHE A 120 -8.76 -10.12 -11.81
CA PHE A 120 -8.21 -11.29 -12.49
C PHE A 120 -8.86 -11.39 -13.87
N GLY A 121 -8.05 -11.36 -14.92
CA GLY A 121 -8.47 -11.66 -16.29
C GLY A 121 -7.66 -12.82 -16.86
N GLU A 122 -8.05 -13.27 -18.05
CA GLU A 122 -7.51 -14.49 -18.67
C GLU A 122 -5.97 -14.49 -18.81
N ASN A 123 -5.38 -13.32 -19.10
CA ASN A 123 -3.95 -13.18 -19.40
C ASN A 123 -3.28 -12.04 -18.60
N SER A 124 -3.97 -11.53 -17.58
CA SER A 124 -3.47 -10.42 -16.76
C SER A 124 -4.13 -10.35 -15.41
N ILE A 125 -3.39 -9.87 -14.42
CA ILE A 125 -3.91 -9.49 -13.12
C ILE A 125 -3.61 -8.00 -12.92
N ILE A 126 -4.62 -7.23 -12.53
CA ILE A 126 -4.53 -5.78 -12.36
C ILE A 126 -4.86 -5.42 -10.93
N PHE A 127 -4.01 -4.65 -10.27
CA PHE A 127 -4.32 -4.03 -8.97
C PHE A 127 -4.51 -2.53 -9.15
N HIS A 128 -5.50 -1.96 -8.48
CA HIS A 128 -5.59 -0.53 -8.24
C HIS A 128 -5.47 -0.27 -6.73
N LEU A 129 -4.57 0.64 -6.37
CA LEU A 129 -4.23 0.95 -4.99
C LEU A 129 -4.45 2.46 -4.75
N ASN A 130 -5.32 2.81 -3.80
CA ASN A 130 -5.67 4.20 -3.44
C ASN A 130 -6.04 5.13 -4.62
N ASP A 131 -6.53 4.58 -5.73
CA ASP A 131 -6.82 5.28 -7.00
C ASP A 131 -5.59 5.90 -7.73
N ASP A 132 -4.42 5.97 -7.07
CA ASP A 132 -3.20 6.57 -7.61
C ASP A 132 -2.29 5.58 -8.35
N ILE A 133 -2.25 4.33 -7.89
CA ILE A 133 -1.27 3.34 -8.36
C ILE A 133 -1.97 2.16 -9.01
N SER A 134 -1.59 1.87 -10.25
CA SER A 134 -2.07 0.70 -11.00
C SER A 134 -0.93 -0.30 -11.27
N LEU A 135 -1.08 -1.55 -10.83
CA LEU A 135 -0.10 -2.61 -11.06
C LEU A 135 -0.64 -3.61 -12.08
N PHE A 136 0.04 -3.73 -13.22
CA PHE A 136 -0.33 -4.63 -14.31
C PHE A 136 0.64 -5.80 -14.39
N PHE A 137 0.14 -7.00 -14.11
CA PHE A 137 0.89 -8.25 -14.26
C PHE A 137 0.35 -8.96 -15.49
N THR A 138 1.18 -9.26 -16.50
CA THR A 138 0.71 -9.88 -17.74
C THR A 138 1.72 -10.84 -18.37
N HIS A 139 1.21 -11.86 -19.05
CA HIS A 139 1.99 -12.77 -19.86
C HIS A 139 2.55 -12.11 -21.14
N ARG A 140 1.83 -11.16 -21.74
CA ARG A 140 2.13 -10.64 -23.10
C ARG A 140 2.79 -9.26 -23.05
N LYS A 141 3.69 -8.98 -24.01
CA LYS A 141 4.18 -7.62 -24.32
C LYS A 141 3.11 -6.74 -25.02
N ARG A 142 1.81 -6.93 -24.78
CA ARG A 142 0.78 -6.06 -25.41
C ARG A 142 0.98 -4.61 -25.01
N GLU A 143 0.48 -3.68 -25.85
CA GLU A 143 0.66 -2.22 -25.79
C GLU A 143 0.59 -1.61 -24.39
N ASP A 144 1.21 -0.44 -24.25
CA ASP A 144 1.15 0.34 -23.01
C ASP A 144 -0.30 0.48 -22.54
N PRO A 145 -0.52 0.46 -21.21
CA PRO A 145 -1.85 0.49 -20.67
C PRO A 145 -2.63 1.71 -21.20
N PRO A 146 -3.96 1.63 -21.28
CA PRO A 146 -4.76 2.69 -21.88
C PRO A 146 -4.46 4.07 -21.27
N PRO A 147 -4.55 5.16 -22.04
CA PRO A 147 -4.14 6.51 -21.61
C PRO A 147 -4.92 7.09 -20.42
N TYR A 148 -5.99 6.43 -19.97
CA TYR A 148 -6.73 6.75 -18.75
C TYR A 148 -6.21 6.03 -17.49
N CYS A 149 -5.06 5.35 -17.56
CA CYS A 149 -4.43 4.79 -16.37
C CYS A 149 -3.85 5.89 -15.48
N SER A 150 -3.81 5.62 -14.18
CA SER A 150 -3.35 6.55 -13.15
C SER A 150 -1.92 7.05 -13.40
N ASP A 151 -1.56 8.16 -12.74
CA ASP A 151 -0.25 8.82 -12.87
C ASP A 151 0.93 7.87 -12.63
N TYR A 152 0.70 6.81 -11.85
CA TYR A 152 1.68 5.76 -11.58
C TYR A 152 1.15 4.40 -11.99
N PHE A 153 1.72 3.85 -13.08
CA PHE A 153 1.49 2.45 -13.43
C PHE A 153 2.79 1.66 -13.53
N PHE A 154 2.73 0.39 -13.14
CA PHE A 154 3.86 -0.54 -13.22
C PHE A 154 3.46 -1.77 -13.99
N LYS A 155 4.30 -2.20 -14.92
CA LYS A 155 4.06 -3.38 -15.76
C LYS A 155 5.10 -4.47 -15.51
N PHE A 156 4.62 -5.67 -15.19
CA PHE A 156 5.44 -6.84 -14.95
C PHE A 156 5.13 -7.90 -16.03
N VAL A 157 6.12 -8.21 -16.87
CA VAL A 157 5.97 -9.12 -18.02
C VAL A 157 6.72 -10.42 -17.79
N GLY A 158 6.08 -11.55 -18.08
CA GLY A 158 6.74 -12.86 -18.14
C GLY A 158 5.79 -14.02 -17.89
N ASN A 159 6.30 -15.24 -18.06
CA ASN A 159 5.51 -16.47 -17.91
C ASN A 159 5.01 -16.71 -16.47
N ASP A 160 5.49 -15.95 -15.50
CA ASP A 160 5.18 -16.12 -14.07
C ASP A 160 4.54 -14.88 -13.42
N TYR A 161 3.89 -14.04 -14.24
CA TYR A 161 3.24 -12.81 -13.78
C TYR A 161 2.24 -13.07 -12.65
N THR A 162 1.54 -14.21 -12.66
CA THR A 162 0.67 -14.66 -11.59
C THR A 162 1.41 -14.78 -10.26
N LYS A 163 2.53 -15.52 -10.19
CA LYS A 163 3.28 -15.65 -8.92
C LYS A 163 3.80 -14.31 -8.42
N MET A 164 4.18 -13.40 -9.32
CA MET A 164 4.55 -12.05 -8.93
C MET A 164 3.35 -11.30 -8.34
N ALA A 165 2.20 -11.30 -9.01
CA ALA A 165 0.98 -10.66 -8.53
C ALA A 165 0.59 -11.17 -7.12
N PHE A 166 0.61 -12.49 -6.93
CA PHE A 166 0.30 -13.10 -5.62
C PHE A 166 1.31 -12.75 -4.53
N LYS A 167 2.61 -12.61 -4.84
CA LYS A 167 3.58 -12.09 -3.86
C LYS A 167 3.25 -10.67 -3.38
N TYR A 168 2.74 -9.82 -4.28
CA TYR A 168 2.31 -8.47 -3.90
C TYR A 168 1.00 -8.50 -3.09
N LEU A 169 0.03 -9.36 -3.45
CA LEU A 169 -1.17 -9.54 -2.63
C LEU A 169 -0.83 -10.06 -1.23
N GLU A 170 0.03 -11.08 -1.14
CA GLU A 170 0.51 -11.61 0.13
C GLU A 170 1.14 -10.53 1.00
N MET A 171 1.98 -9.68 0.41
CA MET A 171 2.63 -8.58 1.12
C MET A 171 1.62 -7.64 1.80
N PHE A 172 0.51 -7.32 1.13
CA PHE A 172 -0.52 -6.46 1.72
C PHE A 172 -1.44 -7.23 2.65
N LEU A 173 -2.05 -8.33 2.19
CA LEU A 173 -3.10 -9.04 2.89
C LEU A 173 -2.59 -9.81 4.12
N LYS A 174 -1.31 -10.20 4.18
CA LYS A 174 -0.73 -10.82 5.38
C LYS A 174 -0.35 -9.81 6.47
N ASN A 175 -0.44 -8.49 6.20
CA ASN A 175 -0.16 -7.48 7.21
C ASN A 175 -1.37 -7.30 8.15
N PRO A 176 -1.26 -7.65 9.44
CA PRO A 176 -2.39 -7.60 10.37
C PRO A 176 -2.86 -6.19 10.74
N LYS A 177 -2.08 -5.15 10.39
CA LYS A 177 -2.44 -3.74 10.58
C LYS A 177 -3.16 -3.15 9.37
N LEU A 178 -3.33 -3.91 8.28
CA LEU A 178 -4.05 -3.46 7.09
C LEU A 178 -5.51 -3.11 7.45
N GLN A 179 -5.93 -1.91 7.04
CA GLN A 179 -7.29 -1.41 7.21
C GLN A 179 -7.75 -0.78 5.90
N LEU A 180 -8.67 -1.44 5.22
CA LEU A 180 -9.20 -0.98 3.94
C LEU A 180 -10.56 -0.29 4.15
N SER A 181 -10.70 0.90 3.58
CA SER A 181 -12.01 1.48 3.35
C SER A 181 -12.76 0.73 2.24
N THR A 182 -12.04 0.29 1.21
CA THR A 182 -12.61 -0.43 0.07
C THR A 182 -11.75 -1.63 -0.32
N PHE A 183 -12.37 -2.81 -0.40
CA PHE A 183 -11.76 -4.00 -0.99
C PHE A 183 -12.62 -4.48 -2.17
N HIS A 184 -12.04 -4.55 -3.36
CA HIS A 184 -12.73 -5.02 -4.56
C HIS A 184 -12.02 -6.23 -5.16
N VAL A 185 -12.78 -7.28 -5.46
CA VAL A 185 -12.28 -8.48 -6.11
C VAL A 185 -13.15 -8.80 -7.32
N ALA A 186 -12.56 -8.79 -8.50
CA ALA A 186 -13.23 -9.18 -9.74
C ALA A 186 -12.49 -10.33 -10.40
N ILE A 187 -13.23 -11.36 -10.81
CA ILE A 187 -12.69 -12.51 -11.55
C ILE A 187 -13.43 -12.63 -12.86
N TYR A 188 -12.85 -12.14 -13.95
CA TYR A 188 -13.49 -12.16 -15.28
C TYR A 188 -13.26 -13.48 -16.05
N ASN A 189 -12.85 -14.54 -15.35
CA ASN A 189 -12.58 -15.82 -15.96
C ASN A 189 -13.88 -16.62 -16.07
N TYR A 190 -14.35 -16.87 -17.29
CA TYR A 190 -15.55 -17.67 -17.58
C TYR A 190 -15.48 -19.13 -17.07
N LYS A 191 -14.29 -19.62 -16.70
CA LYS A 191 -14.09 -20.92 -16.09
C LYS A 191 -13.21 -20.77 -14.85
N PRO A 192 -13.52 -21.46 -13.74
CA PRO A 192 -12.60 -21.53 -12.61
C PRO A 192 -11.25 -22.04 -13.10
N ASP A 193 -10.25 -21.19 -12.94
CA ASP A 193 -8.88 -21.47 -13.34
C ASP A 193 -7.98 -21.51 -12.10
N LYS A 194 -6.69 -21.71 -12.35
CA LYS A 194 -5.67 -21.73 -11.31
C LYS A 194 -5.67 -20.46 -10.43
N ASN A 195 -6.04 -19.30 -10.98
CA ASN A 195 -6.01 -18.04 -10.23
C ASN A 195 -7.11 -17.99 -9.17
N ASN A 196 -8.29 -18.53 -9.47
CA ASN A 196 -9.40 -18.62 -8.52
C ASN A 196 -9.03 -19.48 -7.30
N GLN A 197 -8.38 -20.62 -7.53
CA GLN A 197 -7.90 -21.45 -6.42
C GLN A 197 -6.82 -20.72 -5.62
N MET A 198 -5.86 -20.07 -6.28
CA MET A 198 -4.78 -19.35 -5.59
C MET A 198 -5.30 -18.20 -4.72
N ILE A 199 -6.33 -17.45 -5.16
CA ILE A 199 -6.92 -16.41 -4.31
C ILE A 199 -7.70 -17.00 -3.14
N ARG A 200 -8.45 -18.08 -3.35
CA ARG A 200 -9.11 -18.80 -2.24
C ARG A 200 -8.09 -19.28 -1.22
N ASP A 201 -7.03 -19.95 -1.67
CA ASP A 201 -5.95 -20.44 -0.81
C ASP A 201 -5.29 -19.30 -0.03
N LEU A 202 -4.98 -18.18 -0.70
CA LEU A 202 -4.41 -17.01 -0.04
C LEU A 202 -5.34 -16.47 1.05
N LEU A 203 -6.60 -16.22 0.73
CA LEU A 203 -7.57 -15.65 1.68
C LEU A 203 -7.85 -16.60 2.86
N ASN A 204 -7.90 -17.91 2.60
CA ASN A 204 -8.07 -18.93 3.64
C ASN A 204 -6.80 -19.14 4.49
N SER A 205 -5.61 -18.84 3.95
CA SER A 205 -4.34 -18.96 4.67
C SER A 205 -4.05 -17.78 5.63
N LEU A 206 -4.86 -16.73 5.61
CA LEU A 206 -4.63 -15.56 6.45
C LEU A 206 -4.82 -15.93 7.93
N SER A 207 -3.80 -15.63 8.74
CA SER A 207 -3.80 -15.87 10.20
C SER A 207 -4.66 -14.86 10.98
N HIS A 208 -5.27 -13.91 10.30
CA HIS A 208 -6.09 -12.84 10.87
C HIS A 208 -7.24 -12.49 9.91
N LYS A 209 -8.17 -11.68 10.40
CA LYS A 209 -9.26 -11.12 9.59
C LYS A 209 -8.95 -9.67 9.23
N ILE A 210 -9.24 -9.28 8.00
CA ILE A 210 -8.91 -7.95 7.48
C ILE A 210 -10.04 -6.97 7.85
N HIS A 211 -9.68 -5.79 8.33
CA HIS A 211 -10.64 -4.70 8.49
C HIS A 211 -11.00 -4.15 7.11
N VAL A 212 -12.28 -4.26 6.73
CA VAL A 212 -12.83 -3.73 5.47
C VAL A 212 -14.17 -3.05 5.75
N GLU A 213 -14.34 -1.81 5.29
CA GLU A 213 -15.62 -1.09 5.42
C GLU A 213 -16.57 -1.32 4.25
N ARG A 214 -16.04 -1.37 3.02
CA ARG A 214 -16.82 -1.62 1.81
C ARG A 214 -16.20 -2.75 1.02
N THR A 215 -16.98 -3.76 0.69
CA THR A 215 -16.53 -4.84 -0.18
C THR A 215 -17.33 -4.85 -1.46
N SER A 216 -16.67 -5.15 -2.57
CA SER A 216 -17.37 -5.47 -3.81
C SER A 216 -16.75 -6.64 -4.55
N CYS A 217 -17.62 -7.45 -5.12
CA CYS A 217 -17.28 -8.69 -5.80
C CYS A 217 -17.87 -8.67 -7.20
N SER A 218 -17.10 -9.03 -8.23
CA SER A 218 -17.60 -9.08 -9.61
C SER A 218 -17.28 -10.41 -10.28
N VAL A 219 -18.30 -11.02 -10.91
CA VAL A 219 -18.17 -12.25 -11.73
C VAL A 219 -17.55 -13.41 -10.92
N LEU A 220 -17.98 -13.55 -9.67
CA LEU A 220 -17.54 -14.58 -8.73
C LEU A 220 -18.53 -15.75 -8.64
N GLN A 221 -18.05 -16.96 -8.34
CA GLN A 221 -18.91 -18.06 -7.89
C GLN A 221 -19.28 -17.85 -6.40
N ASP A 222 -20.34 -18.52 -5.94
CA ASP A 222 -20.80 -18.48 -4.54
C ASP A 222 -19.66 -18.70 -3.53
N GLU A 223 -18.85 -19.73 -3.75
CA GLU A 223 -17.73 -20.08 -2.88
C GLU A 223 -16.65 -18.97 -2.85
N ASP A 224 -16.44 -18.23 -3.96
CA ASP A 224 -15.50 -17.11 -3.98
C ASP A 224 -16.01 -15.95 -3.10
N ILE A 225 -17.30 -15.61 -3.21
CA ILE A 225 -17.94 -14.56 -2.40
C ILE A 225 -17.84 -14.92 -0.92
N ILE A 226 -18.19 -16.16 -0.58
CA ILE A 226 -18.10 -16.69 0.79
C ILE A 226 -16.65 -16.62 1.29
N THR A 227 -15.68 -17.01 0.48
CA THR A 227 -14.25 -16.99 0.85
C THR A 227 -13.75 -15.56 1.11
N VAL A 228 -14.15 -14.60 0.26
CA VAL A 228 -13.86 -13.18 0.47
C VAL A 228 -14.48 -12.70 1.78
N LEU A 229 -15.76 -12.93 2.02
CA LEU A 229 -16.43 -12.49 3.25
C LEU A 229 -15.84 -13.14 4.50
N LYS A 230 -15.49 -14.43 4.44
CA LYS A 230 -14.88 -15.16 5.57
C LYS A 230 -13.56 -14.54 5.99
N CYS A 231 -12.79 -13.93 5.10
CA CYS A 231 -11.52 -13.28 5.46
C CYS A 231 -11.69 -11.89 6.11
N LEU A 232 -12.90 -11.30 6.04
CA LEU A 232 -13.18 -9.98 6.60
C LEU A 232 -13.48 -10.07 8.09
N LYS A 233 -13.09 -9.04 8.84
CA LYS A 233 -13.37 -8.91 10.27
C LYS A 233 -14.87 -8.62 10.46
N PRO A 234 -15.60 -9.42 11.26
CA PRO A 234 -16.97 -9.08 11.65
C PRO A 234 -17.05 -7.70 12.30
N GLY A 235 -18.14 -6.96 12.05
CA GLY A 235 -18.41 -5.65 12.63
C GLY A 235 -17.77 -4.47 11.94
N THR A 236 -16.94 -4.70 10.91
CA THR A 236 -16.31 -3.60 10.15
C THR A 236 -17.03 -3.30 8.84
N LEU A 237 -17.63 -4.33 8.22
CA LEU A 237 -18.27 -4.22 6.92
C LEU A 237 -19.57 -3.41 7.01
N LYS A 238 -19.64 -2.30 6.29
CA LYS A 238 -20.79 -1.40 6.20
C LYS A 238 -21.56 -1.59 4.90
N GLU A 239 -20.85 -1.80 3.78
CA GLU A 239 -21.44 -1.93 2.46
C GLU A 239 -20.91 -3.16 1.73
N MET A 240 -21.81 -3.90 1.09
CA MET A 240 -21.49 -5.03 0.26
C MET A 240 -22.15 -4.89 -1.11
N ARG A 241 -21.37 -5.10 -2.18
CA ARG A 241 -21.90 -5.10 -3.55
C ARG A 241 -21.44 -6.33 -4.31
N VAL A 242 -22.36 -7.10 -4.86
CA VAL A 242 -22.07 -8.28 -5.66
C VAL A 242 -22.63 -8.08 -7.06
N TYR A 243 -21.71 -7.94 -8.01
CA TYR A 243 -21.98 -7.75 -9.43
C TYR A 243 -21.87 -9.10 -10.13
N GLY A 244 -22.97 -9.61 -10.67
CA GLY A 244 -23.01 -10.87 -11.40
C GLY A 244 -23.03 -10.70 -12.91
N ASN A 245 -22.84 -11.81 -13.61
CA ASN A 245 -23.28 -11.91 -15.01
C ASN A 245 -24.64 -12.63 -15.02
N ASN A 246 -25.60 -12.13 -15.80
CA ASN A 246 -27.00 -12.57 -15.80
C ASN A 246 -27.20 -14.05 -16.19
N ASP A 247 -26.16 -14.72 -16.68
CA ASP A 247 -26.18 -16.12 -17.12
C ASP A 247 -25.82 -17.13 -16.00
N SER A 248 -25.54 -16.65 -14.79
CA SER A 248 -25.10 -17.52 -13.68
C SER A 248 -26.29 -18.20 -13.00
N GLU A 249 -26.13 -19.49 -12.69
CA GLU A 249 -27.10 -20.30 -11.95
C GLU A 249 -27.45 -19.67 -10.59
N ARG A 250 -28.61 -20.07 -10.02
CA ARG A 250 -29.14 -19.52 -8.77
C ARG A 250 -28.15 -19.67 -7.62
N LEU A 251 -27.90 -18.57 -6.90
CA LEU A 251 -27.08 -18.55 -5.69
C LEU A 251 -27.74 -19.30 -4.53
N LEU A 252 -26.95 -20.14 -3.84
CA LEU A 252 -27.36 -20.77 -2.58
C LEU A 252 -27.06 -19.84 -1.40
N MET A 253 -28.01 -18.95 -1.10
CA MET A 253 -27.91 -17.89 -0.08
C MET A 253 -27.75 -18.35 1.38
N ASN A 254 -28.03 -19.63 1.68
CA ASN A 254 -28.15 -20.11 3.06
C ASN A 254 -26.88 -19.89 3.90
N GLU A 255 -25.68 -20.06 3.30
CA GLU A 255 -24.43 -19.84 4.02
C GLU A 255 -24.16 -18.33 4.23
N LEU A 256 -24.41 -17.52 3.20
CA LEU A 256 -24.16 -16.06 3.22
C LEU A 256 -25.00 -15.36 4.30
N VAL A 257 -26.30 -15.67 4.38
CA VAL A 257 -27.23 -15.06 5.35
C VAL A 257 -26.84 -15.39 6.80
N GLY A 258 -26.20 -16.54 7.02
CA GLY A 258 -25.74 -16.95 8.34
C GLY A 258 -24.53 -16.16 8.87
N MET A 259 -23.80 -15.45 8.01
CA MET A 259 -22.54 -14.79 8.36
C MET A 259 -22.74 -13.52 9.18
N GLU A 260 -21.89 -13.29 10.18
CA GLU A 260 -21.93 -12.05 10.96
C GLU A 260 -21.62 -10.81 10.10
N GLN A 261 -20.76 -10.95 9.09
CA GLN A 261 -20.48 -9.90 8.10
C GLN A 261 -21.74 -9.50 7.32
N TRP A 262 -22.63 -10.46 7.01
CA TRP A 262 -23.90 -10.22 6.33
C TRP A 262 -24.88 -9.47 7.24
N LYS A 263 -25.09 -9.99 8.45
CA LYS A 263 -26.07 -9.46 9.42
C LYS A 263 -25.75 -8.06 9.93
N GLN A 264 -24.48 -7.66 9.89
CA GLN A 264 -24.02 -6.39 10.45
C GLN A 264 -23.79 -5.30 9.38
N ALA A 265 -23.76 -5.68 8.10
CA ALA A 265 -23.69 -4.73 7.00
C ALA A 265 -25.00 -3.94 6.89
N LYS A 266 -24.88 -2.68 6.46
CA LYS A 266 -26.00 -1.72 6.39
C LYS A 266 -26.56 -1.57 4.98
N PHE A 267 -25.71 -1.76 3.98
CA PHE A 267 -26.06 -1.61 2.58
C PHE A 267 -25.74 -2.89 1.82
N LEU A 268 -26.68 -3.33 0.98
CA LEU A 268 -26.49 -4.42 0.04
C LEU A 268 -26.85 -4.01 -1.39
N GLN A 269 -25.98 -4.31 -2.35
CA GLN A 269 -26.38 -4.44 -3.75
C GLN A 269 -26.04 -5.84 -4.22
N PHE A 270 -27.01 -6.54 -4.79
CA PHE A 270 -26.83 -7.90 -5.28
C PHE A 270 -27.53 -8.05 -6.64
N ASP A 271 -26.75 -8.04 -7.71
CA ASP A 271 -27.31 -7.98 -9.07
C ASP A 271 -27.81 -9.36 -9.57
N GLN A 272 -27.32 -10.46 -8.99
CA GLN A 272 -27.76 -11.82 -9.37
C GLN A 272 -29.18 -12.13 -8.91
N LEU A 273 -29.85 -13.04 -9.62
CA LEU A 273 -31.19 -13.51 -9.26
C LEU A 273 -31.11 -14.46 -8.06
N LEU A 274 -31.77 -14.10 -6.96
CA LEU A 274 -31.75 -14.81 -5.69
C LEU A 274 -33.03 -15.65 -5.50
N ASP A 275 -32.86 -16.91 -5.11
CA ASP A 275 -33.94 -17.84 -4.76
C ASP A 275 -33.96 -18.00 -3.23
N THR A 276 -34.48 -16.98 -2.52
CA THR A 276 -34.50 -16.92 -1.06
C THR A 276 -35.64 -16.04 -0.55
N SER A 277 -35.91 -16.04 0.76
CA SER A 277 -36.91 -15.15 1.37
C SER A 277 -36.39 -13.71 1.42
N ILE A 278 -37.26 -12.73 1.15
CA ILE A 278 -36.91 -11.31 1.26
C ILE A 278 -36.65 -10.87 2.71
N GLU A 279 -37.15 -11.62 3.69
CA GLU A 279 -36.97 -11.31 5.12
C GLU A 279 -35.49 -11.30 5.52
N HIS A 280 -34.65 -12.07 4.81
CA HIS A 280 -33.20 -12.12 5.01
C HIS A 280 -32.48 -10.79 4.72
N PHE A 281 -33.18 -9.79 4.19
CA PHE A 281 -32.63 -8.49 3.82
C PHE A 281 -33.18 -7.32 4.68
N PHE A 282 -34.18 -7.54 5.53
CA PHE A 282 -34.83 -6.45 6.29
C PHE A 282 -33.92 -5.79 7.35
N HIS A 283 -32.80 -6.41 7.72
CA HIS A 283 -31.82 -5.79 8.63
C HIS A 283 -30.91 -4.78 7.92
N PHE A 284 -30.85 -4.78 6.58
CA PHE A 284 -30.13 -3.75 5.84
C PHE A 284 -30.95 -2.44 5.87
N ASN A 285 -30.26 -1.31 6.01
CA ASN A 285 -30.87 0.01 5.91
C ASN A 285 -31.35 0.30 4.47
N GLU A 286 -30.62 -0.23 3.49
CA GLU A 286 -30.90 -0.05 2.07
C GLU A 286 -30.39 -1.29 1.33
N PHE A 287 -31.20 -1.84 0.44
CA PHE A 287 -30.78 -2.96 -0.39
C PHE A 287 -31.37 -2.91 -1.81
N TYR A 288 -30.56 -3.34 -2.78
CA TYR A 288 -30.95 -3.53 -4.18
C TYR A 288 -30.71 -4.98 -4.57
N ILE A 289 -31.77 -5.72 -4.85
CA ILE A 289 -31.71 -7.16 -5.15
C ILE A 289 -32.64 -7.52 -6.30
N ASN A 290 -32.35 -8.64 -6.96
CA ASN A 290 -33.27 -9.33 -7.86
C ASN A 290 -33.68 -10.66 -7.19
N ILE A 291 -34.98 -10.88 -6.94
CA ILE A 291 -35.51 -12.09 -6.29
C ILE A 291 -36.45 -12.85 -7.23
N VAL A 292 -36.45 -14.19 -7.17
CA VAL A 292 -37.26 -15.04 -8.05
C VAL A 292 -38.76 -14.79 -7.91
N SER A 293 -39.22 -14.58 -6.68
CA SER A 293 -40.63 -14.40 -6.38
C SER A 293 -40.80 -13.52 -5.15
N LEU A 294 -41.84 -12.69 -5.17
CA LEU A 294 -42.25 -11.84 -4.05
C LEU A 294 -43.74 -12.06 -3.81
N SER A 295 -44.13 -12.41 -2.59
CA SER A 295 -45.54 -12.54 -2.22
C SER A 295 -46.16 -11.15 -1.96
N ILE A 296 -47.49 -11.08 -1.88
CA ILE A 296 -48.18 -9.83 -1.51
C ILE A 296 -47.83 -9.43 -0.08
N GLU A 297 -47.70 -10.40 0.84
CA GLU A 297 -47.32 -10.16 2.24
C GLU A 297 -45.92 -9.53 2.34
N ASP A 298 -44.97 -10.01 1.53
CA ASP A 298 -43.64 -9.44 1.43
C ASP A 298 -43.66 -7.97 1.00
N VAL A 299 -44.48 -7.63 0.00
CA VAL A 299 -44.63 -6.23 -0.47
C VAL A 299 -45.20 -5.34 0.63
N MET A 300 -46.19 -5.83 1.38
CA MET A 300 -46.76 -5.09 2.50
C MET A 300 -45.71 -4.84 3.59
N ASN A 301 -44.91 -5.86 3.93
CA ASN A 301 -43.83 -5.72 4.90
C ASN A 301 -42.79 -4.67 4.50
N LEU A 302 -42.42 -4.59 3.21
CA LEU A 302 -41.52 -3.54 2.71
C LEU A 302 -42.09 -2.12 2.90
N SER A 303 -43.40 -1.94 2.69
CA SER A 303 -44.06 -0.64 2.78
C SER A 303 -44.23 -0.10 4.20
N HIS A 304 -44.10 -0.96 5.22
CA HIS A 304 -44.23 -0.60 6.63
C HIS A 304 -42.89 -0.32 7.32
N VAL A 305 -41.76 -0.66 6.67
CA VAL A 305 -40.41 -0.51 7.20
C VAL A 305 -39.73 0.79 6.71
N SER A 306 -40.38 1.54 5.80
CA SER A 306 -39.90 2.83 5.25
C SER A 306 -40.19 4.04 6.13
#